data_AF-A0AAJ6T9T8-F1
#
_entry.id   AF-A0AAJ6T9T8-F1
#
_cell.length_a   1.000
_cell.length_b   1.000
_cell.length_c   1.000
_cell.angle_alpha   90.00
_cell.angle_beta   90.00
_cell.angle_gamma   90.00
#
_symmetry.space_group_name_H-M   'P 1'
#
loop_
_entity.id
_entity.type
_entity.pdbx_description
1 polymer ?
#
loop_
_entity_poly.entity_id
_entity_poly.type
_entity_poly.pdbx_seq_one_letter_code
_entity_poly.pdbx_strand_id
1 'polypeptide(L)'
;MASQFSLLILILFLFNLASIHVTGDQIMLEDGYMVTTVLDGHKLNINPHAVQLRSSDIVVLDSSHSVFYTLPFPISQASVMVKRLSGEGKTGYIDGEPGLARFNKPKSFAVDLRGNVYVADQQNHAVRKISNSGVTSTIVGNYSQTGRQDGPGKTATFSSDFEVLFVPQICALLISDHGNQLLRQIDLKPEDCVIGSQSALGAVKFWVLGLALSCLLGIVMGIATRPYVIPHTGRLQTPSFQQDMEALPNQSGESSTDELLRRQKRNC
;
A
#
# COMPACT_ATOMS: atom_id res chain seq x y z
N MET A 1 4.75 55.87 66.97
CA MET A 1 3.94 55.36 65.83
C MET A 1 4.72 55.15 64.53
N ALA A 2 5.87 55.81 64.30
CA ALA A 2 6.67 55.64 63.07
C ALA A 2 7.43 54.29 62.93
N SER A 3 7.81 53.64 64.03
CA SER A 3 8.59 52.39 64.01
C SER A 3 7.77 51.16 63.55
N GLN A 4 6.48 51.11 63.87
CA GLN A 4 5.59 50.00 63.49
C GLN A 4 5.25 50.04 61.99
N PHE A 5 5.16 51.23 61.39
CA PHE A 5 4.94 51.40 59.95
C PHE A 5 6.14 50.96 59.11
N SER A 6 7.37 51.23 59.58
CA SER A 6 8.59 50.80 58.90
C SER A 6 8.76 49.27 58.90
N LEU A 7 8.38 48.61 60.00
CA LEU A 7 8.40 47.16 60.09
C LEU A 7 7.35 46.51 59.17
N LEU A 8 6.14 47.08 59.09
CA LEU A 8 5.08 46.58 58.21
C LEU A 8 5.44 46.73 56.73
N ILE A 9 6.07 47.84 56.34
CA ILE A 9 6.55 48.07 54.97
C ILE A 9 7.70 47.10 54.65
N LEU A 10 8.63 46.85 55.58
CA LEU A 10 9.69 45.86 55.39
C LEU A 10 9.14 44.44 55.26
N ILE A 11 8.15 44.07 56.07
CA ILE A 11 7.47 42.76 55.98
C ILE A 11 6.73 42.63 54.65
N LEU A 12 6.00 43.66 54.22
CA LEU A 12 5.32 43.67 52.92
C LEU A 12 6.31 43.61 51.76
N PHE A 13 7.47 44.28 51.87
CA PHE A 13 8.55 44.22 50.87
C PHE A 13 9.20 42.83 50.82
N LEU A 14 9.43 42.19 51.98
CA LEU A 14 9.93 40.82 52.09
C LEU A 14 8.91 39.78 51.58
N PHE A 15 7.62 39.97 51.83
CA PHE A 15 6.55 39.12 51.27
C PHE A 15 6.40 39.30 49.75
N ASN A 16 6.62 40.52 49.22
CA ASN A 16 6.63 40.76 47.78
C ASN A 16 7.90 40.21 47.10
N LEU A 17 9.05 40.19 47.78
CA LEU A 17 10.26 39.49 47.29
C LEU A 17 10.10 37.96 47.29
N ALA A 18 9.34 37.39 48.22
CA ALA A 18 9.07 35.94 48.24
C ALA A 18 8.15 35.48 47.08
N SER A 19 7.42 36.41 46.45
CA SER A 19 6.40 36.10 45.43
C SER A 19 6.87 36.33 43.98
N ILE A 20 8.14 36.68 43.76
CA ILE A 20 8.73 36.74 42.42
C ILE A 20 9.73 35.59 42.26
N HIS A 21 9.18 34.37 42.16
CA HIS A 21 9.86 33.28 41.48
C HIS A 21 9.26 33.13 40.08
N VAL A 22 9.57 34.07 39.21
CA VAL A 22 9.52 33.84 37.76
C VAL A 22 10.97 33.72 37.30
N THR A 23 11.57 32.55 37.44
CA THR A 23 12.84 32.25 36.78
C THR A 23 12.96 30.76 36.49
N GLY A 24 12.97 30.43 35.21
CA GLY A 24 13.29 29.12 34.68
C GLY A 24 12.10 28.52 33.97
N ASP A 25 12.19 28.44 32.64
CA ASP A 25 11.41 27.55 31.80
C ASP A 25 11.61 26.11 32.34
N GLN A 26 10.81 25.71 33.33
CA GLN A 26 10.94 24.41 33.97
C GLN A 26 10.35 23.38 33.02
N ILE A 27 11.25 22.66 32.33
CA ILE A 27 10.89 21.48 31.57
C ILE A 27 10.23 20.48 32.53
N MET A 28 8.93 20.25 32.37
CA MET A 28 8.20 19.20 33.08
C MET A 28 8.34 17.90 32.30
N LEU A 29 9.15 16.99 32.83
CA LEU A 29 9.25 15.63 32.32
C LEU A 29 8.09 14.80 32.89
N GLU A 30 7.40 14.06 32.02
CA GLU A 30 6.37 13.11 32.44
C GLU A 30 7.04 11.85 33.01
N ASP A 31 6.54 11.35 34.14
CA ASP A 31 7.03 10.13 34.78
C ASP A 31 6.57 8.87 34.01
N GLY A 32 7.31 7.76 34.13
CA GLY A 32 6.92 6.45 33.59
C GLY A 32 7.62 6.03 32.30
N TYR A 33 8.45 6.89 31.70
CA TYR A 33 9.30 6.53 30.56
C TYR A 33 10.63 5.95 31.04
N MET A 34 10.99 4.75 30.56
CA MET A 34 12.29 4.13 30.80
C MET A 34 13.06 3.94 29.49
N VAL A 35 14.36 4.23 29.51
CA VAL A 35 15.25 4.00 28.38
C VAL A 35 16.12 2.77 28.64
N THR A 36 16.05 1.78 27.77
CA THR A 36 16.90 0.59 27.83
C THR A 36 17.67 0.42 26.53
N THR A 37 18.96 0.11 26.63
CA THR A 37 19.80 -0.17 25.45
C THR A 37 19.50 -1.57 24.91
N VAL A 38 19.02 -1.64 23.66
CA VAL A 38 18.77 -2.91 22.95
C VAL A 38 19.99 -3.40 22.17
N LEU A 39 20.75 -2.47 21.60
CA LEU A 39 21.90 -2.74 20.76
C LEU A 39 23.04 -1.80 21.15
N ASP A 40 24.23 -2.35 21.39
CA ASP A 40 25.45 -1.57 21.63
C ASP A 40 26.30 -1.54 20.36
N GLY A 41 26.15 -0.46 19.58
CA GLY A 41 26.84 -0.26 18.32
C GLY A 41 28.38 -0.22 18.45
N HIS A 42 28.91 0.24 19.59
CA HIS A 42 30.36 0.28 19.82
C HIS A 42 30.98 -1.11 19.84
N LYS A 43 30.29 -2.09 20.42
CA LYS A 43 30.74 -3.50 20.47
C LYS A 43 30.72 -4.18 19.10
N LEU A 44 29.84 -3.73 18.20
CA LEU A 44 29.62 -4.34 16.90
C LEU A 44 30.25 -3.55 15.75
N ASN A 45 30.86 -2.40 16.03
CA ASN A 45 31.32 -1.43 15.05
C ASN A 45 30.20 -1.03 14.06
N ILE A 46 29.00 -0.80 14.60
CA ILE A 46 27.83 -0.31 13.87
C ILE A 46 27.50 1.06 14.44
N ASN A 47 27.25 2.05 13.59
CA ASN A 47 26.81 3.39 13.98
C ASN A 47 25.33 3.61 13.58
N PRO A 48 24.35 3.24 14.42
CA PRO A 48 22.94 3.40 14.10
C PRO A 48 22.60 4.87 13.86
N HIS A 49 22.00 5.16 12.71
CA HIS A 49 21.59 6.50 12.30
C HIS A 49 20.06 6.65 12.23
N ALA A 50 19.38 5.68 11.61
CA ALA A 50 17.93 5.64 11.50
C ALA A 50 17.42 4.21 11.69
N VAL A 51 16.17 4.08 12.14
CA VAL A 51 15.54 2.79 12.43
C VAL A 51 14.10 2.78 11.91
N GLN A 52 13.66 1.69 11.30
CA GLN A 52 12.25 1.45 10.98
C GLN A 52 11.87 -0.01 11.18
N LEU A 53 10.61 -0.22 11.52
CA LEU A 53 10.03 -1.53 11.72
C LEU A 53 9.51 -2.10 10.39
N ARG A 54 9.75 -3.39 10.16
CA ARG A 54 9.06 -4.22 9.18
C ARG A 54 8.25 -5.27 9.92
N SER A 55 7.41 -6.00 9.18
CA SER A 55 6.50 -7.00 9.75
C SER A 55 7.18 -8.08 10.62
N SER A 56 8.45 -8.39 10.38
CA SER A 56 9.20 -9.46 11.07
C SER A 56 10.50 -9.02 11.75
N ASP A 57 11.02 -7.84 11.42
CA ASP A 57 12.32 -7.38 11.89
C ASP A 57 12.41 -5.84 11.89
N ILE A 58 13.45 -5.33 12.51
CA ILE A 58 13.79 -3.91 12.51
C ILE A 58 14.94 -3.70 11.53
N VAL A 59 14.82 -2.73 10.64
CA VAL A 59 15.91 -2.27 9.78
C VAL A 59 16.63 -1.11 10.47
N VAL A 60 17.96 -1.19 10.53
CA VAL A 60 18.83 -0.13 11.06
C VAL A 60 19.75 0.34 9.95
N LEU A 61 19.80 1.64 9.74
CA LEU A 61 20.72 2.29 8.83
C LEU A 61 21.99 2.72 9.58
N ASP A 62 23.15 2.26 9.11
CA ASP A 62 24.45 2.83 9.43
C ASP A 62 24.88 3.77 8.31
N SER A 63 24.57 5.06 8.49
CA SER A 63 24.84 6.11 7.52
C SER A 63 26.34 6.32 7.29
N SER A 64 27.15 6.16 8.34
CA SER A 64 28.60 6.39 8.30
C SER A 64 29.31 5.33 7.46
N HIS A 65 28.89 4.08 7.57
CA HIS A 65 29.46 2.96 6.80
C HIS A 65 28.68 2.65 5.51
N SER A 66 27.57 3.34 5.23
CA SER A 66 26.69 3.05 4.09
C SER A 66 26.16 1.61 4.08
N VAL A 67 25.73 1.10 5.25
CA VAL A 67 25.24 -0.28 5.43
C VAL A 67 23.86 -0.29 6.08
N PHE A 68 23.02 -1.22 5.64
CA PHE A 68 21.74 -1.54 6.27
C PHE A 68 21.83 -2.87 7.00
N TYR A 69 21.32 -2.91 8.22
CA TYR A 69 21.26 -4.10 9.07
C TYR A 69 19.81 -4.44 9.42
N THR A 70 19.55 -5.70 9.77
CA THR A 70 18.29 -6.17 10.33
C THR A 70 18.49 -6.82 11.69
N LEU A 71 17.51 -6.65 12.56
CA LEU A 71 17.44 -7.23 13.90
C LEU A 71 16.06 -7.88 14.10
N PRO A 72 15.96 -9.06 14.72
CA PRO A 72 14.68 -9.73 14.92
C PRO A 72 13.70 -8.87 15.74
N PHE A 73 12.41 -8.94 15.40
CA PHE A 73 11.34 -8.34 16.17
C PHE A 73 10.22 -9.37 16.45
N PRO A 74 9.73 -9.51 17.69
CA PRO A 74 10.06 -8.72 18.88
C PRO A 74 11.49 -8.95 19.39
N ILE A 75 12.09 -7.92 19.98
CA ILE A 75 13.43 -7.99 20.56
C ILE A 75 13.37 -8.85 21.82
N SER A 76 13.95 -10.05 21.78
CA SER A 76 14.19 -10.85 22.97
C SER A 76 15.51 -10.44 23.63
N GLN A 77 15.59 -10.41 24.96
CA GLN A 77 16.78 -9.95 25.71
C GLN A 77 18.02 -10.86 25.55
N ALA A 78 17.89 -11.99 24.86
CA ALA A 78 19.01 -12.84 24.47
C ALA A 78 19.69 -12.27 23.21
N SER A 79 21.03 -12.30 23.20
CA SER A 79 21.93 -11.84 22.12
C SER A 79 21.23 -11.51 20.79
N VAL A 80 21.08 -10.22 20.49
CA VAL A 80 20.38 -9.79 19.29
C VAL A 80 21.22 -10.13 18.05
N MET A 81 20.73 -11.06 17.23
CA MET A 81 21.38 -11.41 15.97
C MET A 81 21.21 -10.28 14.97
N VAL A 82 22.31 -9.60 14.64
CA VAL A 82 22.34 -8.55 13.62
C VAL A 82 22.77 -9.15 12.29
N LYS A 83 21.95 -8.98 11.25
CA LYS A 83 22.27 -9.43 9.89
C LYS A 83 22.44 -8.23 8.97
N ARG A 84 23.39 -8.29 8.04
CA ARG A 84 23.49 -7.29 6.97
C ARG A 84 22.38 -7.50 5.95
N LEU A 85 21.60 -6.45 5.68
CA LEU A 85 20.55 -6.42 4.67
C LEU A 85 21.09 -6.01 3.30
N SER A 86 21.88 -4.93 3.24
CA SER A 86 22.52 -4.44 2.01
C SER A 86 23.66 -3.48 2.34
N GLY A 87 24.60 -3.31 1.39
CA GLY A 87 25.73 -2.38 1.48
C GLY A 87 27.06 -3.11 1.75
N GLU A 88 28.06 -2.89 0.90
CA GLU A 88 29.39 -3.49 1.05
C GLU A 88 30.14 -2.94 2.28
N GLY A 89 29.80 -1.74 2.75
CA GLY A 89 30.58 -1.00 3.75
C GLY A 89 31.58 -0.02 3.14
N LYS A 90 31.39 0.34 1.86
CA LYS A 90 32.21 1.30 1.12
C LYS A 90 31.31 2.30 0.42
N THR A 91 31.73 3.56 0.42
CA THR A 91 31.05 4.63 -0.30
C THR A 91 31.10 4.39 -1.80
N GLY A 92 29.98 4.60 -2.49
CA GLY A 92 29.92 4.53 -3.96
C GLY A 92 28.48 4.46 -4.44
N TYR A 93 28.32 4.17 -5.73
CA TYR A 93 27.02 4.06 -6.39
C TYR A 93 27.00 2.79 -7.24
N ILE A 94 26.66 1.67 -6.60
CA ILE A 94 26.61 0.36 -7.24
C ILE A 94 25.29 -0.30 -6.84
N ASP A 95 24.49 -0.69 -7.84
CA ASP A 95 23.33 -1.56 -7.68
C ASP A 95 23.77 -3.03 -7.68
N GLY A 96 22.93 -3.93 -7.18
CA GLY A 96 23.17 -5.37 -7.24
C GLY A 96 22.91 -6.10 -5.92
N GLU A 97 23.55 -7.27 -5.79
CA GLU A 97 23.37 -8.17 -4.65
C GLU A 97 23.68 -7.49 -3.29
N PRO A 98 23.08 -7.96 -2.18
CA PRO A 98 23.20 -7.36 -0.85
C PRO A 98 24.62 -6.98 -0.43
N GLY A 99 25.61 -7.84 -0.69
CA GLY A 99 27.00 -7.64 -0.29
C GLY A 99 27.83 -6.78 -1.25
N LEU A 100 27.31 -6.46 -2.42
CA LEU A 100 28.02 -5.76 -3.50
C LEU A 100 27.49 -4.34 -3.74
N ALA A 101 26.25 -4.08 -3.33
CA ALA A 101 25.67 -2.75 -3.44
C ALA A 101 26.50 -1.70 -2.69
N ARG A 102 26.61 -0.50 -3.25
CA ARG A 102 27.26 0.65 -2.61
C ARG A 102 26.33 1.85 -2.60
N PHE A 103 26.32 2.50 -1.45
CA PHE A 103 25.63 3.76 -1.15
C PHE A 103 26.65 4.80 -0.70
N ASN A 104 26.26 6.06 -0.68
CA ASN A 104 27.10 7.17 -0.25
C ASN A 104 26.35 8.07 0.75
N LYS A 105 26.68 7.88 2.03
CA LYS A 105 26.05 8.56 3.18
C LYS A 105 24.52 8.61 3.09
N PRO A 106 23.83 7.46 2.98
CA PRO A 106 22.38 7.43 3.08
C PRO A 106 21.94 8.02 4.44
N LYS A 107 20.86 8.81 4.48
CA LYS A 107 20.39 9.47 5.72
C LYS A 107 18.99 9.06 6.15
N SER A 108 18.07 8.93 5.20
CA SER A 108 16.70 8.53 5.46
C SER A 108 16.38 7.26 4.68
N PHE A 109 15.44 6.49 5.20
CA PHE A 109 14.82 5.42 4.45
C PHE A 109 13.37 5.22 4.88
N ALA A 110 12.58 4.58 4.03
CA ALA A 110 11.19 4.20 4.30
C ALA A 110 10.97 2.74 3.91
N VAL A 111 10.08 2.04 4.61
CA VAL A 111 9.70 0.66 4.29
C VAL A 111 8.30 0.62 3.69
N ASP A 112 8.12 -0.11 2.58
CA ASP A 112 6.78 -0.41 2.06
C ASP A 112 6.10 -1.62 2.73
N LEU A 113 4.86 -1.88 2.34
CA LEU A 113 4.05 -2.98 2.89
C LEU A 113 4.56 -4.38 2.48
N ARG A 114 5.50 -4.47 1.52
CA ARG A 114 6.13 -5.72 1.07
C ARG A 114 7.50 -5.94 1.73
N GLY A 115 7.95 -4.99 2.55
CA GLY A 115 9.26 -5.03 3.21
C GLY A 115 10.43 -4.57 2.35
N ASN A 116 10.17 -3.95 1.19
CA ASN A 116 11.23 -3.25 0.46
C ASN A 116 11.58 -1.95 1.19
N VAL A 117 12.84 -1.53 1.06
CA VAL A 117 13.39 -0.34 1.68
C VAL A 117 13.75 0.68 0.61
N TYR A 118 13.15 1.87 0.68
CA TYR A 118 13.48 3.02 -0.16
C TYR A 118 14.46 3.92 0.57
N VAL A 119 15.57 4.26 -0.06
CA VAL A 119 16.73 4.89 0.57
C VAL A 119 16.99 6.25 -0.06
N ALA A 120 17.09 7.29 0.77
CA ALA A 120 17.66 8.57 0.39
C ALA A 120 19.18 8.46 0.40
N ASP A 121 19.76 8.14 -0.76
CA ASP A 121 21.20 7.99 -0.98
C ASP A 121 21.82 9.35 -1.29
N GLN A 122 21.87 10.19 -0.26
CA GLN A 122 21.97 11.65 -0.38
C GLN A 122 23.20 12.14 -1.15
N GLN A 123 24.38 11.57 -0.92
CA GLN A 123 25.61 12.00 -1.62
C GLN A 123 25.74 11.37 -3.02
N ASN A 124 24.81 10.50 -3.39
CA ASN A 124 24.63 10.06 -4.77
C ASN A 124 23.45 10.78 -5.46
N HIS A 125 22.72 11.64 -4.74
CA HIS A 125 21.56 12.42 -5.22
C HIS A 125 20.47 11.55 -5.84
N ALA A 126 20.26 10.37 -5.26
CA ALA A 126 19.37 9.36 -5.80
C ALA A 126 18.50 8.70 -4.72
N VAL A 127 17.32 8.27 -5.13
CA VAL A 127 16.49 7.38 -4.34
C VAL A 127 16.73 5.95 -4.83
N ARG A 128 17.18 5.10 -3.91
CA ARG A 128 17.48 3.67 -4.18
C ARG A 128 16.40 2.80 -3.56
N LYS A 129 16.24 1.58 -4.06
CA LYS A 129 15.34 0.56 -3.51
C LYS A 129 16.12 -0.70 -3.21
N ILE A 130 16.02 -1.18 -1.98
CA ILE A 130 16.48 -2.50 -1.54
C ILE A 130 15.24 -3.40 -1.49
N SER A 131 15.24 -4.50 -2.24
CA SER A 131 14.16 -5.48 -2.18
C SER A 131 14.10 -6.15 -0.80
N ASN A 132 12.99 -6.84 -0.49
CA ASN A 132 12.94 -7.65 0.73
C ASN A 132 14.06 -8.72 0.82
N SER A 133 14.61 -9.16 -0.32
CA SER A 133 15.76 -10.07 -0.39
C SER A 133 17.12 -9.39 -0.25
N GLY A 134 17.16 -8.05 -0.18
CA GLY A 134 18.37 -7.24 -0.03
C GLY A 134 19.01 -6.77 -1.34
N VAL A 135 18.42 -7.09 -2.50
CA VAL A 135 18.94 -6.65 -3.81
C VAL A 135 18.67 -5.16 -3.99
N THR A 136 19.70 -4.39 -4.35
CA THR A 136 19.62 -2.94 -4.51
C THR A 136 19.47 -2.54 -5.96
N SER A 137 18.60 -1.57 -6.21
CA SER A 137 18.35 -0.95 -7.52
C SER A 137 18.14 0.56 -7.38
N THR A 138 18.39 1.32 -8.44
CA THR A 138 18.07 2.74 -8.50
C THR A 138 16.66 2.96 -9.06
N ILE A 139 15.84 3.77 -8.37
CA ILE A 139 14.50 4.13 -8.86
C ILE A 139 14.43 5.53 -9.48
N VAL A 140 15.11 6.51 -8.87
CA VAL A 140 15.08 7.91 -9.30
C VAL A 140 16.43 8.57 -8.98
N GLY A 141 16.90 9.44 -9.86
CA GLY A 141 18.10 10.24 -9.68
C GLY A 141 19.06 10.09 -10.85
N ASN A 142 19.79 11.17 -11.14
CA ASN A 142 20.91 11.15 -12.07
C ASN A 142 22.21 11.26 -11.25
N TYR A 143 22.92 10.14 -11.15
CA TYR A 143 24.12 10.00 -10.33
C TYR A 143 25.05 11.21 -10.45
N SER A 144 25.48 11.75 -9.31
CA SER A 144 26.43 12.87 -9.22
C SER A 144 25.94 14.20 -9.80
N GLN A 145 24.64 14.34 -10.12
CA GLN A 145 24.02 15.61 -10.50
C GLN A 145 23.03 16.07 -9.43
N THR A 146 23.38 17.17 -8.76
CA THR A 146 22.44 17.88 -7.88
C THR A 146 21.51 18.76 -8.70
N GLY A 147 20.27 18.90 -8.26
CA GLY A 147 19.32 19.82 -8.88
C GLY A 147 17.92 19.64 -8.31
N ARG A 148 16.95 20.27 -8.96
CA ARG A 148 15.52 20.25 -8.59
C ARG A 148 14.62 19.91 -9.76
N GLN A 149 15.18 19.27 -10.79
CA GLN A 149 14.46 18.98 -12.01
C GLN A 149 13.45 17.85 -11.75
N ASP A 150 12.20 18.07 -12.12
CA ASP A 150 11.17 17.03 -12.19
C ASP A 150 11.24 16.26 -13.51
N GLY A 151 10.55 15.13 -13.57
CA GLY A 151 10.41 14.31 -14.77
C GLY A 151 10.63 12.83 -14.50
N PRO A 152 10.85 12.03 -15.57
CA PRO A 152 11.14 10.61 -15.44
C PRO A 152 12.31 10.32 -14.51
N GLY A 153 12.32 9.15 -13.88
CA GLY A 153 13.30 8.81 -12.84
C GLY A 153 14.78 8.96 -13.23
N LYS A 154 15.10 8.81 -14.53
CA LYS A 154 16.47 8.97 -15.06
C LYS A 154 16.93 10.42 -15.21
N THR A 155 16.00 11.37 -15.25
CA THR A 155 16.29 12.80 -15.50
C THR A 155 15.98 13.67 -14.29
N ALA A 156 15.16 13.19 -13.36
CA ALA A 156 14.90 13.89 -12.11
C ALA A 156 16.19 14.03 -11.28
N THR A 157 16.39 15.21 -10.69
CA THR A 157 17.56 15.52 -9.85
C THR A 157 17.11 15.98 -8.47
N PHE A 158 17.90 15.68 -7.44
CA PHE A 158 17.65 16.05 -6.04
C PHE A 158 18.80 16.89 -5.48
N SER A 159 18.60 17.53 -4.34
CA SER A 159 19.71 18.10 -3.58
C SER A 159 20.53 17.00 -2.89
N SER A 160 21.57 17.41 -2.15
CA SER A 160 22.34 16.53 -1.26
C SER A 160 21.72 16.39 0.14
N ASP A 161 20.56 17.01 0.38
CA ASP A 161 19.84 16.94 1.66
C ASP A 161 18.35 16.74 1.41
N PHE A 162 17.93 15.49 1.45
CA PHE A 162 16.53 15.10 1.31
C PHE A 162 16.20 13.84 2.12
N GLU A 163 14.92 13.71 2.46
CA GLU A 163 14.36 12.57 3.17
C GLU A 163 13.27 11.88 2.36
N VAL A 164 12.96 10.63 2.70
CA VAL A 164 11.99 9.79 2.00
C VAL A 164 10.94 9.30 2.99
N LEU A 165 9.67 9.36 2.59
CA LEU A 165 8.52 8.85 3.32
C LEU A 165 7.66 8.01 2.38
N PHE A 166 7.28 6.81 2.79
CA PHE A 166 6.33 5.98 2.03
C PHE A 166 4.89 6.28 2.45
N VAL A 167 4.01 6.52 1.46
CA VAL A 167 2.59 6.82 1.68
C VAL A 167 1.73 5.76 0.96
N PRO A 168 1.25 4.73 1.67
CA PRO A 168 0.52 3.62 1.05
C PRO A 168 -0.82 4.05 0.42
N GLN A 169 -1.47 5.09 0.95
CA GLN A 169 -2.79 5.57 0.50
C GLN A 169 -2.79 6.07 -0.95
N ILE A 170 -1.66 6.61 -1.41
CA ILE A 170 -1.50 7.17 -2.76
C ILE A 170 -0.48 6.38 -3.60
N CYS A 171 0.05 5.26 -3.07
CA CYS A 171 1.07 4.45 -3.72
C CYS A 171 2.28 5.30 -4.19
N ALA A 172 2.84 6.11 -3.29
CA ALA A 172 3.94 7.00 -3.63
C ALA A 172 4.96 7.14 -2.50
N LEU A 173 6.14 7.65 -2.85
CA LEU A 173 7.06 8.25 -1.90
C LEU A 173 6.85 9.76 -1.89
N LEU A 174 6.81 10.35 -0.70
CA LEU A 174 6.99 11.78 -0.51
C LEU A 174 8.44 12.05 -0.14
N ILE A 175 9.00 13.08 -0.76
CA ILE A 175 10.39 13.52 -0.59
C ILE A 175 10.37 14.91 0.01
N SER A 176 10.92 15.05 1.22
CA SER A 176 11.26 16.35 1.77
C SER A 176 12.66 16.71 1.24
N ASP A 177 12.73 17.49 0.17
CA ASP A 177 13.99 17.91 -0.45
C ASP A 177 14.43 19.24 0.16
N HIS A 178 15.01 19.17 1.36
CA HIS A 178 15.39 20.33 2.18
C HIS A 178 16.32 21.28 1.43
N GLY A 179 17.34 20.74 0.76
CA GLY A 179 18.32 21.54 0.04
C GLY A 179 17.73 22.32 -1.14
N ASN A 180 16.58 21.88 -1.66
CA ASN A 180 15.85 22.59 -2.71
C ASN A 180 14.58 23.31 -2.23
N GLN A 181 14.21 23.15 -0.95
CA GLN A 181 12.97 23.67 -0.36
C GLN A 181 11.71 23.16 -1.07
N LEU A 182 11.70 21.89 -1.45
CA LEU A 182 10.59 21.26 -2.18
C LEU A 182 10.02 20.07 -1.41
N LEU A 183 8.70 19.91 -1.48
CA LEU A 183 8.02 18.65 -1.22
C LEU A 183 7.75 17.99 -2.57
N ARG A 184 8.22 16.75 -2.77
CA ARG A 184 8.14 16.07 -4.07
C ARG A 184 7.47 14.72 -3.92
N GLN A 185 6.86 14.23 -5.00
CA GLN A 185 6.21 12.93 -5.05
C GLN A 185 6.88 12.05 -6.09
N ILE A 186 7.10 10.78 -5.74
CA ILE A 186 7.52 9.73 -6.66
C ILE A 186 6.41 8.68 -6.67
N ASP A 187 5.68 8.61 -7.78
CA ASP A 187 4.70 7.56 -7.98
C ASP A 187 5.40 6.19 -8.03
N LEU A 188 4.97 5.28 -7.16
CA LEU A 188 5.49 3.93 -7.12
C LEU A 188 4.74 3.05 -8.09
N LYS A 189 5.37 1.93 -8.46
CA LYS A 189 4.70 0.93 -9.28
C LYS A 189 3.62 0.22 -8.45
N PRO A 190 2.46 -0.15 -9.02
CA PRO A 190 1.39 -0.80 -8.28
C PRO A 190 1.83 -2.06 -7.52
N GLU A 191 2.76 -2.83 -8.09
CA GLU A 191 3.31 -4.02 -7.45
C GLU A 191 4.05 -3.73 -6.13
N ASP A 192 4.53 -2.52 -5.91
CA ASP A 192 5.23 -2.14 -4.68
C ASP A 192 4.27 -1.73 -3.55
N CYS A 193 3.02 -1.41 -3.88
CA CYS A 193 2.03 -0.89 -2.94
C CYS A 193 1.01 -1.93 -2.48
N VAL A 194 0.82 -3.02 -3.24
CA VAL A 194 -0.17 -4.04 -2.92
C VAL A 194 0.44 -5.06 -1.96
N ILE A 195 -0.12 -5.16 -0.74
CA ILE A 195 0.02 -6.37 0.09
C ILE A 195 -0.67 -7.48 -0.68
N GLY A 196 0.07 -8.51 -1.05
CA GLY A 196 -0.37 -9.54 -1.99
C GLY A 196 -1.84 -9.93 -1.85
N SER A 197 -2.67 -9.50 -2.81
CA SER A 197 -3.68 -10.38 -3.37
C SER A 197 -3.22 -10.76 -4.78
N GLN A 198 -2.37 -11.78 -4.84
CA GLN A 198 -2.73 -12.79 -5.83
C GLN A 198 -4.07 -13.34 -5.36
N SER A 199 -5.09 -13.35 -6.22
CA SER A 199 -6.44 -13.91 -5.99
C SER A 199 -7.59 -12.89 -5.93
N ALA A 200 -7.84 -12.22 -7.05
CA ALA A 200 -9.22 -11.97 -7.48
C ALA A 200 -9.28 -11.81 -9.00
N LEU A 201 -8.50 -10.87 -9.57
CA LEU A 201 -8.57 -10.60 -11.01
C LEU A 201 -7.88 -11.66 -11.88
N GLY A 202 -6.79 -12.28 -11.42
CA GLY A 202 -6.10 -13.34 -12.16
C GLY A 202 -6.91 -14.63 -12.22
N ALA A 203 -7.47 -15.06 -11.09
CA ALA A 203 -8.32 -16.25 -11.01
C ALA A 203 -9.58 -16.09 -11.87
N VAL A 204 -10.27 -14.95 -11.80
CA VAL A 204 -11.47 -14.70 -12.61
C VAL A 204 -11.17 -14.82 -14.11
N LYS A 205 -10.02 -14.34 -14.59
CA LYS A 205 -9.64 -14.49 -16.01
C LYS A 205 -9.44 -15.96 -16.42
N PHE A 206 -8.81 -16.78 -15.59
CA PHE A 206 -8.60 -18.21 -15.88
C PHE A 206 -9.91 -19.01 -15.85
N TRP A 207 -10.79 -18.73 -14.89
CA TRP A 207 -12.12 -19.36 -14.83
C TRP A 207 -12.99 -18.99 -16.04
N VAL A 208 -12.96 -17.72 -16.47
CA VAL A 208 -13.70 -17.27 -17.67
C VAL A 208 -13.17 -17.94 -18.94
N LEU A 209 -11.84 -18.05 -19.10
CA LEU A 209 -11.23 -18.76 -20.22
C LEU A 209 -11.57 -20.25 -20.20
N GLY A 210 -11.53 -20.90 -19.03
CA GLY A 210 -11.89 -22.31 -18.87
C GLY A 210 -13.36 -22.58 -19.18
N LEU A 211 -14.27 -21.73 -18.70
CA LEU A 211 -15.71 -21.82 -18.99
C LEU A 211 -15.98 -21.62 -20.49
N ALA A 212 -15.39 -20.61 -21.11
CA ALA A 212 -15.54 -20.37 -22.54
C ALA A 212 -15.05 -21.56 -23.40
N LEU A 213 -13.91 -22.16 -23.04
CA LEU A 213 -13.36 -23.32 -23.73
C LEU A 213 -14.25 -24.56 -23.56
N SER A 214 -14.80 -24.77 -22.35
CA SER A 214 -15.73 -25.88 -22.07
C SER A 214 -17.04 -25.76 -22.87
N CYS A 215 -17.60 -24.55 -22.99
CA CYS A 215 -18.78 -24.30 -23.82
C CYS A 215 -18.51 -24.55 -25.30
N LEU A 216 -17.35 -24.09 -25.81
CA LEU A 216 -16.93 -24.35 -27.20
C LEU A 216 -16.77 -25.85 -27.47
N LEU A 217 -16.11 -26.58 -26.57
CA LEU A 217 -15.96 -28.04 -26.68
C LEU A 217 -17.33 -28.75 -26.63
N GLY A 218 -18.23 -28.31 -25.75
CA GLY A 218 -19.59 -28.84 -25.65
C GLY A 218 -20.41 -28.64 -26.93
N ILE A 219 -20.33 -27.46 -27.55
CA ILE A 219 -21.01 -27.16 -28.82
C ILE A 219 -20.44 -28.03 -29.96
N VAL A 220 -19.11 -28.14 -30.05
CA VAL A 220 -18.45 -28.96 -31.08
C VAL A 220 -18.81 -30.43 -30.93
N MET A 221 -18.76 -30.95 -29.71
CA MET A 221 -19.15 -32.35 -29.42
C MET A 221 -20.63 -32.58 -29.72
N GLY A 222 -21.53 -31.67 -29.34
CA GLY A 222 -22.96 -31.78 -29.62
C GLY A 222 -23.29 -31.80 -31.11
N ILE A 223 -22.59 -30.99 -31.91
CA ILE A 223 -22.72 -30.99 -33.38
C ILE A 223 -22.16 -32.30 -33.96
N ALA A 224 -21.01 -32.78 -33.46
CA ALA A 224 -20.38 -34.00 -33.94
C ALA A 224 -21.19 -35.27 -33.59
N THR A 225 -21.87 -35.30 -32.46
CA THR A 225 -22.71 -36.44 -32.04
C THR A 225 -24.12 -36.39 -32.63
N ARG A 226 -24.58 -35.24 -33.14
CA ARG A 226 -25.93 -35.05 -33.74
C ARG A 226 -26.32 -36.10 -34.80
N PRO A 227 -25.42 -36.57 -35.69
CA PRO A 227 -25.77 -37.60 -36.68
C PRO A 227 -25.96 -39.00 -36.09
N TYR A 228 -25.52 -39.22 -34.85
CA TYR A 228 -25.52 -40.54 -34.19
C TYR A 228 -26.64 -40.70 -33.17
N VAL A 229 -27.47 -39.68 -32.96
CA VAL A 229 -28.64 -39.75 -32.08
C VAL A 229 -29.80 -40.38 -32.85
N ILE A 230 -30.07 -41.65 -32.58
CA ILE A 230 -31.20 -42.39 -33.17
C ILE A 230 -32.49 -41.89 -32.52
N PRO A 231 -33.48 -41.38 -33.28
CA PRO A 231 -34.78 -41.04 -32.71
C PRO A 231 -35.52 -42.33 -32.34
N HIS A 232 -35.81 -42.53 -31.06
CA HIS A 232 -36.77 -43.54 -30.66
C HIS A 232 -38.19 -43.04 -30.95
N THR A 233 -38.73 -43.40 -32.11
CA THR A 233 -40.16 -43.28 -32.38
C THR A 233 -40.91 -44.35 -31.61
N GLY A 234 -41.53 -43.95 -30.49
CA GLY A 234 -42.51 -44.76 -29.79
C GLY A 234 -43.70 -45.06 -30.70
N ARG A 235 -44.00 -46.34 -30.87
CA ARG A 235 -45.11 -46.88 -31.66
C ARG A 235 -46.44 -46.54 -30.97
N LEU A 236 -47.21 -45.59 -31.52
CA LEU A 236 -48.61 -45.39 -31.14
C LEU A 236 -49.43 -46.60 -31.62
N GLN A 237 -49.86 -47.44 -30.67
CA GLN A 237 -50.93 -48.41 -30.87
C GLN A 237 -52.27 -47.67 -30.95
N THR A 238 -52.98 -47.82 -32.05
CA THR A 238 -54.40 -47.49 -32.19
C THR A 238 -55.25 -48.58 -31.53
N PRO A 239 -56.23 -48.25 -30.67
CA PRO A 239 -57.34 -49.14 -30.37
C PRO A 239 -58.57 -48.78 -31.22
N SER A 240 -59.12 -49.79 -31.90
CA SER A 240 -60.45 -49.78 -32.49
C SER A 240 -61.47 -50.44 -31.55
N PHE A 241 -62.77 -50.15 -31.76
CA PHE A 241 -64.00 -50.59 -31.06
C PHE A 241 -64.40 -49.70 -29.86
N GLN A 242 -65.66 -49.29 -29.65
CA GLN A 242 -66.93 -49.52 -30.33
C GLN A 242 -67.97 -48.50 -29.80
N GLN A 243 -68.75 -47.93 -30.72
CA GLN A 243 -70.17 -47.54 -30.66
C GLN A 243 -70.85 -47.40 -29.27
N ASP A 244 -71.36 -46.20 -28.96
CA ASP A 244 -72.79 -46.01 -28.67
C ASP A 244 -73.20 -44.53 -28.77
N MET A 245 -74.38 -44.33 -29.36
CA MET A 245 -75.07 -43.06 -29.56
C MET A 245 -75.75 -42.59 -28.28
N GLU A 246 -75.79 -41.29 -28.03
CA GLU A 246 -76.96 -40.63 -27.41
C GLU A 246 -77.07 -39.16 -27.83
N ALA A 247 -78.30 -38.63 -27.77
CA ALA A 247 -78.88 -37.66 -28.70
C ALA A 247 -78.81 -36.16 -28.30
N LEU A 248 -79.07 -35.31 -29.32
CA LEU A 248 -79.53 -33.90 -29.41
C LEU A 248 -80.32 -33.29 -28.21
N PRO A 249 -80.65 -31.96 -28.14
CA PRO A 249 -80.36 -30.83 -29.04
C PRO A 249 -80.02 -29.43 -28.39
N ASN A 250 -79.43 -28.56 -29.22
CA ASN A 250 -79.79 -27.17 -29.58
C ASN A 250 -80.23 -26.08 -28.55
N GLN A 251 -79.70 -24.86 -28.78
CA GLN A 251 -80.15 -23.48 -28.46
C GLN A 251 -78.98 -22.67 -27.87
N SER A 252 -78.70 -21.39 -28.14
CA SER A 252 -79.25 -20.31 -28.99
C SER A 252 -78.41 -19.06 -28.65
N GLY A 253 -78.13 -18.16 -29.59
CA GLY A 253 -77.73 -16.78 -29.23
C GLY A 253 -76.73 -16.11 -30.17
N GLU A 254 -77.25 -15.50 -31.23
CA GLU A 254 -76.61 -14.45 -32.04
C GLU A 254 -76.39 -13.15 -31.25
N SER A 255 -75.39 -12.35 -31.67
CA SER A 255 -75.32 -10.86 -31.73
C SER A 255 -73.83 -10.48 -31.73
N SER A 256 -73.13 -10.21 -32.83
CA SER A 256 -73.23 -9.07 -33.76
C SER A 256 -73.51 -7.73 -33.06
N THR A 257 -72.50 -6.85 -32.97
CA THR A 257 -72.47 -5.52 -33.63
C THR A 257 -71.26 -4.68 -33.19
N ASP A 258 -70.66 -4.00 -34.18
CA ASP A 258 -69.94 -2.71 -34.11
C ASP A 258 -68.52 -2.71 -33.52
N GLU A 259 -67.41 -2.66 -34.26
CA GLU A 259 -67.10 -2.22 -35.64
C GLU A 259 -67.61 -0.83 -36.10
N LEU A 260 -68.13 0.01 -35.19
CA LEU A 260 -68.64 1.35 -35.56
C LEU A 260 -68.25 2.51 -34.62
N LEU A 261 -67.13 2.42 -33.89
CA LEU A 261 -66.53 3.59 -33.21
C LEU A 261 -65.22 4.07 -33.86
N ARG A 262 -65.05 3.82 -35.15
CA ARG A 262 -63.93 4.31 -35.97
C ARG A 262 -64.39 5.35 -37.00
N ARG A 263 -65.24 6.31 -36.63
CA ARG A 263 -65.52 7.52 -37.42
C ARG A 263 -66.29 8.58 -36.61
N GLN A 264 -65.60 9.39 -35.81
CA GLN A 264 -65.84 10.84 -35.71
C GLN A 264 -64.95 11.44 -34.62
N LYS A 265 -63.70 11.67 -35.00
CA LYS A 265 -62.86 12.69 -34.39
C LYS A 265 -62.56 13.72 -35.48
N ARG A 266 -63.57 14.52 -35.81
CA ARG A 266 -63.47 15.85 -36.46
C ARG A 266 -64.69 16.67 -36.02
N ASN A 267 -64.42 17.86 -35.49
CA ASN A 267 -65.31 18.99 -35.16
C ASN A 267 -65.96 18.98 -33.76
N CYS A 268 -65.18 19.35 -32.74
CA CYS A 268 -65.21 20.66 -32.07
C CYS A 268 -64.07 20.74 -31.06
#